data_AF-A6VVG2-F1
#
_entry.id   AF-A6VVG2-F1
#
_cell.length_a   1.000
_cell.length_b   1.000
_cell.length_c   1.000
_cell.angle_alpha   90.00
_cell.angle_beta   90.00
_cell.angle_gamma   90.00
#
_symmetry.space_group_name_H-M   'P 1'
#
loop_
_entity.id
_entity.type
_entity.pdbx_description
1 polymer ?
#
loop_
_entity_poly.entity_id
_entity_poly.type
_entity_poly.pdbx_seq_one_letter_code
_entity_poly.pdbx_strand_id
1 'polypeptide(L)' 'MYREEPDYEDDSGWRFTAGDETDEYMEDSDNSSYVSLGAVLREDDSILQLLEREVGVAFVKDENGNFIELDD' A
#
# COMPACT_ATOMS: atom_id res chain seq x y z
N MET A 1 0.81 -3.71 2.03
CA MET A 1 0.89 -2.65 0.99
C MET A 1 1.57 -3.22 -0.24
N TYR A 2 1.19 -2.77 -1.43
CA TYR A 2 1.80 -3.22 -2.68
C TYR A 2 1.79 -2.09 -3.72
N ARG A 3 2.63 -2.21 -4.76
CA ARG A 3 2.74 -1.22 -5.82
C ARG A 3 2.33 -1.78 -7.17
N GLU A 4 1.34 -1.16 -7.80
CA GLU A 4 0.91 -1.42 -9.17
C GLU A 4 1.36 -0.29 -10.11
N GLU A 5 1.18 -0.53 -11.41
CA GLU A 5 1.33 0.54 -12.41
C GLU A 5 0.34 1.66 -12.10
N PRO A 6 0.77 2.93 -12.07
CA PRO A 6 -0.13 4.07 -11.91
C PRO A 6 -1.20 4.11 -13.00
N ASP A 7 -2.47 4.26 -12.60
CA ASP A 7 -3.57 4.44 -13.55
C ASP A 7 -3.60 5.86 -14.17
N TYR A 8 -3.07 6.85 -13.45
CA TYR A 8 -3.06 8.28 -13.84
C TYR A 8 -1.75 8.95 -13.41
N GLU A 9 -1.46 10.15 -13.94
CA GLU A 9 -0.23 10.91 -13.60
C GLU A 9 -0.08 11.21 -12.10
N ASP A 10 -1.20 11.41 -11.40
CA ASP A 10 -1.23 11.70 -9.96
C ASP A 10 -1.44 10.43 -9.09
N ASP A 11 -1.54 9.24 -9.70
CA ASP A 11 -1.55 7.99 -8.95
C ASP A 11 -0.11 7.59 -8.61
N SER A 12 0.15 7.35 -7.33
CA SER A 12 1.47 6.88 -6.90
C SER A 12 1.75 5.42 -7.29
N GLY A 13 0.69 4.66 -7.60
CA GLY A 13 0.70 3.20 -7.77
C GLY A 13 0.65 2.44 -6.44
N TRP A 14 0.76 3.12 -5.30
CA TRP A 14 0.70 2.46 -4.00
C TRP A 14 -0.73 2.16 -3.56
N ARG A 15 -0.96 0.91 -3.15
CA ARG A 15 -2.18 0.45 -2.50
C ARG A 15 -1.84 0.06 -1.05
N PHE A 16 -2.56 0.67 -0.11
CA PHE A 16 -2.39 0.44 1.32
C PHE A 16 -3.60 -0.33 1.85
N THR A 17 -3.35 -1.40 2.57
CA THR A 17 -4.36 -2.31 3.13
C THR A 17 -3.96 -2.67 4.56
N ALA A 18 -4.92 -3.08 5.38
CA ALA A 18 -4.68 -3.66 6.69
C ALA A 18 -4.01 -5.05 6.58
N GLY A 19 -4.27 -5.77 5.49
CA GLY A 19 -3.67 -7.08 5.19
C GLY A 19 -4.55 -8.27 5.60
N ASP A 20 -5.75 -8.01 6.10
CA ASP A 20 -6.75 -9.00 6.51
C ASP A 20 -8.09 -8.86 5.77
N GLU A 21 -8.14 -8.03 4.74
CA GLU A 21 -9.30 -7.86 3.87
C GLU A 21 -9.61 -9.16 3.11
N THR A 22 -10.91 -9.47 2.97
CA THR A 22 -11.37 -10.58 2.13
C THR A 22 -11.52 -10.15 0.67
N ASP A 23 -11.53 -11.12 -0.24
CA ASP A 23 -11.79 -10.85 -1.68
C ASP A 23 -13.12 -10.08 -1.87
N GLU A 24 -14.19 -10.50 -1.19
CA GLU A 24 -15.50 -9.81 -1.23
C GLU A 24 -15.43 -8.35 -0.74
N TYR A 25 -14.60 -8.07 0.27
CA TYR A 25 -14.41 -6.71 0.77
C TYR A 25 -13.67 -5.83 -0.23
N MET A 26 -12.64 -6.40 -0.87
CA MET A 26 -11.81 -5.72 -1.87
C MET A 26 -12.54 -5.51 -3.21
N GLU A 27 -13.52 -6.34 -3.54
CA GLU A 27 -14.34 -6.21 -4.74
C GLU A 27 -15.33 -5.03 -4.69
N ASP A 28 -15.63 -4.50 -3.50
CA ASP A 28 -16.51 -3.34 -3.34
C ASP A 28 -15.71 -2.03 -3.31
N SER A 29 -15.88 -1.22 -4.36
CA SER A 29 -15.18 0.06 -4.50
C SER A 29 -15.51 1.07 -3.40
N ASP A 30 -16.65 0.95 -2.73
CA ASP A 30 -17.04 1.86 -1.64
C ASP A 30 -16.18 1.65 -0.38
N ASN A 31 -15.48 0.52 -0.26
CA ASN A 31 -14.51 0.25 0.80
C ASN A 31 -13.12 0.85 0.52
N SER A 32 -12.89 1.34 -0.70
CA SER A 32 -11.64 1.96 -1.11
C SER A 32 -11.76 3.47 -1.18
N SER A 33 -10.66 4.17 -0.94
CA SER A 33 -10.63 5.63 -1.04
C SER A 33 -9.27 6.13 -1.48
N TYR A 34 -9.26 7.14 -2.35
CA TYR A 34 -8.05 7.86 -2.71
C TYR A 34 -7.65 8.79 -1.57
N VAL A 35 -6.41 8.67 -1.15
CA VAL A 35 -5.81 9.53 -0.12
C VAL A 35 -4.47 10.04 -0.61
N SER A 36 -4.09 11.24 -0.18
CA SER A 36 -2.75 11.75 -0.46
C SER A 36 -1.70 10.92 0.29
N LEU A 37 -0.52 10.70 -0.31
CA LEU A 37 0.62 10.10 0.39
C LEU A 37 0.97 10.84 1.69
N GLY A 38 0.79 12.17 1.72
CA GLY A 38 1.01 12.97 2.92
C GLY A 38 0.04 12.67 4.07
N ALA A 39 -1.17 12.15 3.77
CA ALA A 39 -2.10 11.69 4.80
C ALA A 39 -1.64 10.36 5.38
N VAL A 40 -1.17 9.43 4.53
CA VAL A 40 -0.61 8.14 4.97
C VAL A 40 0.66 8.35 5.81
N LEU A 41 1.62 9.16 5.31
CA LEU A 41 2.87 9.48 5.99
C LEU A 41 2.69 10.20 7.33
N ARG A 42 1.54 10.86 7.54
CA ARG A 42 1.22 11.48 8.83
C ARG A 42 0.90 10.42 9.89
N GLU A 43 0.23 9.34 9.50
CA GLU A 43 -0.13 8.24 10.39
C GLU A 43 1.04 7.28 10.60
N ASP A 44 1.81 7.03 9.55
CA ASP A 44 2.94 6.12 9.57
C ASP A 44 4.02 6.54 8.57
N ASP A 45 5.12 7.10 9.06
CA ASP A 45 6.26 7.53 8.25
C ASP A 45 7.28 6.41 8.01
N SER A 46 7.12 5.23 8.61
CA SER A 46 8.02 4.10 8.41
C SER A 46 8.02 3.58 6.97
N ILE A 47 6.97 3.89 6.19
CA ILE A 47 6.88 3.56 4.76
C ILE A 47 7.74 4.45 3.86
N LEU A 48 8.29 5.57 4.37
CA LEU A 48 8.95 6.58 3.54
C LEU A 48 10.08 5.99 2.70
N GLN A 49 10.85 5.05 3.27
CA GLN A 49 11.95 4.36 2.58
C GLN A 49 11.48 3.39 1.49
N LEU A 50 10.21 3.00 1.52
CA LEU A 50 9.63 2.06 0.56
C LEU A 50 9.03 2.78 -0.65
N LEU A 51 8.67 4.06 -0.55
CA LEU A 51 7.95 4.79 -1.61
C LEU A 51 8.71 4.87 -2.95
N GLU A 52 10.04 4.72 -2.92
CA GLU A 52 10.90 4.70 -4.12
C GLU A 52 11.06 3.31 -4.76
N ARG A 53 10.52 2.25 -4.14
CA ARG A 53 10.62 0.88 -4.65
C ARG A 53 9.83 0.71 -5.96
N GLU A 54 10.28 -0.20 -6.81
CA GLU A 54 9.72 -0.43 -8.14
C GLU A 54 8.27 -0.97 -8.12
N VAL A 55 7.59 -0.90 -9.27
CA VAL A 55 6.28 -1.52 -9.46
C VAL A 55 6.40 -3.04 -9.35
N GLY A 56 5.37 -3.71 -8.78
CA GLY A 56 5.32 -5.15 -8.61
C GLY A 56 5.78 -5.64 -7.24
N VAL A 57 6.29 -4.76 -6.38
CA VAL A 57 6.67 -5.12 -5.00
C VAL A 57 5.46 -5.17 -4.07
N ALA A 58 5.50 -6.07 -3.09
CA ALA A 58 4.55 -6.14 -2.00
C ALA A 58 5.27 -6.24 -0.65
N PHE A 59 4.72 -5.59 0.37
CA PHE A 59 5.26 -5.60 1.73
C PHE A 59 4.15 -5.84 2.76
N VAL A 60 4.48 -6.61 3.79
CA VAL A 60 3.67 -6.80 5.00
C VAL A 60 4.47 -6.36 6.23
N LYS A 61 3.78 -5.88 7.27
CA LYS A 61 4.43 -5.68 8.57
C LYS A 61 4.45 -6.97 9.35
N ASP A 62 5.62 -7.34 9.87
CA ASP A 62 5.76 -8.44 10.82
C ASP A 62 5.25 -8.05 12.23
N GLU A 63 5.27 -8.99 13.16
CA GLU A 63 4.87 -8.78 14.56
C GLU A 63 5.73 -7.72 15.29
N ASN A 64 6.91 -7.40 14.77
CA ASN A 64 7.81 -6.39 15.31
C ASN A 64 7.60 -5.02 14.65
N GLY A 65 6.68 -4.91 13.69
CA GLY A 65 6.41 -3.69 12.93
C GLY A 65 7.40 -3.42 11.80
N ASN A 66 8.26 -4.37 11.44
CA ASN A 66 9.17 -4.25 10.31
C ASN A 66 8.47 -4.63 9.02
N PHE A 67 8.74 -3.89 7.94
CA PHE A 67 8.30 -4.29 6.61
C PHE A 67 9.15 -5.45 6.08
N ILE A 68 8.48 -6.51 5.68
CA ILE A 68 9.05 -7.66 4.99
C ILE A 68 8.47 -7.68 3.58
N GLU A 69 9.36 -7.75 2.60
CA GLU A 69 8.98 -7.93 1.19
C GLU A 69 8.45 -9.34 0.99
N LEU A 70 7.32 -9.45 0.29
CA LEU A 70 6.75 -10.71 -0.11
C LEU A 70 7.34 -11.10 -1.46
N ASP A 71 7.94 -12.28 -1.53
CA ASP A 71 8.29 -12.91 -2.80
C ASP A 71 7.01 -13.55 -3.39
N ASP A 72 6.76 -13.28 -4.67
CA ASP A 72 5.66 -13.89 -5.46
C ASP A 72 5.87 -15.40 -5.69
#